data_AF-A0A098C1R3-F1
#
_entry.id   AF-A0A098C1R3-F1
#
_cell.length_a   1.000
_cell.length_b   1.000
_cell.length_c   1.000
_cell.angle_alpha   90.00
_cell.angle_beta   90.00
_cell.angle_gamma   90.00
#
_symmetry.space_group_name_H-M   'P 1'
#
loop_
_entity.id
_entity.type
_entity.pdbx_description
1 polymer ?
#
loop_
_entity_poly.entity_id
_entity_poly.type
_entity_poly.pdbx_seq_one_letter_code
_entity_poly.pdbx_strand_id
1 'polypeptide(L)'
;MKDGDEVQGSQTRVKVVKNKLAPPFHKAEFDIMYGEGISREGEIVDLGAELNVIKKSGSWYSYKDSKLAQGRDATKAVIKDNPELADELEKLIFEALKEKK
;
A
#
# COMPACT_ATOMS: atom_id res chain seq x y z
N MET A 1 -0.97 13.52 -7.36
CA MET A 1 0.46 13.72 -7.07
C MET A 1 1.05 14.38 -8.31
N LYS A 2 1.34 15.68 -8.21
CA LYS A 2 1.94 16.53 -9.24
C LYS A 2 2.83 17.48 -8.47
N ASP A 3 4.04 17.04 -8.18
CA ASP A 3 5.10 17.94 -7.73
C ASP A 3 5.77 18.44 -9.00
N GLY A 4 5.45 19.69 -9.37
CA GLY A 4 6.13 20.49 -10.39
C GLY A 4 6.58 19.76 -11.66
N ASP A 5 5.72 19.71 -12.67
CA ASP A 5 6.05 19.40 -14.08
C ASP A 5 6.46 17.96 -14.45
N GLU A 6 6.96 17.12 -13.54
CA GLU A 6 7.31 15.72 -13.85
C GLU A 6 6.23 14.71 -13.40
N VAL A 7 5.75 13.88 -14.34
CA VAL A 7 4.86 12.75 -14.04
C VAL A 7 5.69 11.63 -13.44
N GLN A 8 5.82 11.59 -12.11
CA GLN A 8 6.65 10.61 -11.41
C GLN A 8 6.04 9.20 -11.34
N GLY A 9 4.76 9.04 -11.69
CA GLY A 9 4.12 7.73 -11.74
C GLY A 9 2.73 7.71 -12.36
N SER A 10 2.23 6.50 -12.62
CA SER A 10 0.90 6.21 -13.16
C SER A 10 0.11 5.31 -12.20
N GLN A 11 -1.08 5.77 -11.80
CA GLN A 11 -2.04 4.95 -11.08
C GLN A 11 -2.65 3.92 -12.04
N THR A 12 -2.40 2.64 -11.78
CA THR A 12 -2.81 1.54 -12.66
C THR A 12 -3.86 0.67 -11.97
N ARG A 13 -4.94 0.39 -12.68
CA ARG A 13 -6.02 -0.50 -12.23
C ARG A 13 -6.02 -1.76 -13.09
N VAL A 14 -5.78 -2.91 -12.46
CA VAL A 14 -5.79 -4.22 -13.12
C VAL A 14 -7.03 -5.00 -12.71
N LYS A 15 -7.75 -5.53 -13.69
CA LYS A 15 -8.91 -6.40 -13.47
C LYS A 15 -8.57 -7.81 -13.94
N VAL A 16 -8.69 -8.78 -13.05
CA VAL A 16 -8.48 -10.20 -13.38
C VAL A 16 -9.71 -10.71 -14.12
N VAL A 17 -9.67 -10.69 -15.45
CA VAL A 17 -10.82 -11.07 -16.31
C VAL A 17 -11.08 -12.58 -16.36
N LYS A 18 -10.06 -13.42 -16.16
CA LYS A 18 -10.17 -14.87 -16.17
C LYS A 18 -9.24 -15.45 -15.11
N ASN A 19 -9.81 -16.17 -14.15
CA ASN A 19 -9.08 -16.89 -13.12
C ASN A 19 -9.69 -18.30 -13.00
N LYS A 20 -8.86 -19.34 -13.04
CA LYS A 20 -9.27 -20.75 -12.98
C LYS A 20 -8.95 -21.41 -11.63
N LEU A 21 -8.25 -20.70 -10.75
CA LEU A 21 -7.83 -21.16 -9.42
C LEU A 21 -8.63 -20.49 -8.30
N ALA A 22 -9.10 -19.26 -8.53
CA ALA A 22 -9.81 -18.44 -7.55
C ALA A 22 -10.92 -17.62 -8.23
N PRO A 23 -11.82 -16.98 -7.46
CA PRO A 23 -12.89 -16.15 -8.00
C PRO A 23 -12.38 -15.15 -9.05
N PRO A 24 -12.98 -15.11 -10.25
CA PRO A 24 -12.64 -14.14 -11.27
C PRO A 24 -13.17 -12.74 -10.91
N PHE A 25 -12.71 -11.73 -11.64
CA PHE A 25 -13.15 -10.33 -11.58
C PHE A 25 -12.69 -9.51 -10.37
N HIS A 26 -11.71 -9.98 -9.60
CA HIS A 26 -11.02 -9.13 -8.64
C HIS A 26 -10.30 -7.97 -9.34
N LYS A 27 -10.31 -6.82 -8.65
CA LYS A 27 -9.65 -5.59 -9.07
C LYS A 27 -8.49 -5.34 -8.11
N ALA A 28 -7.34 -4.97 -8.66
CA ALA A 28 -6.20 -4.47 -7.91
C ALA A 28 -5.88 -3.06 -8.43
N GLU A 29 -5.57 -2.15 -7.52
CA GLU A 29 -5.19 -0.77 -7.82
C GLU A 29 -3.83 -0.52 -7.19
N PHE A 30 -2.86 -0.14 -8.00
CA PHE A 30 -1.50 0.13 -7.53
C PHE A 30 -0.85 1.24 -8.34
N ASP A 31 0.11 1.92 -7.72
CA ASP A 31 0.86 2.99 -8.34
C ASP A 31 2.16 2.43 -8.95
N ILE A 32 2.38 2.73 -10.23
CA ILE A 32 3.63 2.43 -10.94
C ILE A 32 4.47 3.70 -11.00
N MET A 33 5.59 3.73 -10.30
CA MET A 33 6.56 4.84 -10.36
C MET A 33 7.53 4.62 -11.52
N TYR A 34 7.79 5.65 -12.32
CA TYR A 34 8.72 5.53 -13.45
C TYR A 34 10.16 5.38 -12.92
N GLY A 35 10.86 4.32 -13.33
CA GLY A 35 12.23 4.02 -12.90
C GLY A 35 12.36 3.04 -11.72
N GLU A 36 11.33 2.93 -10.87
CA GLU A 36 11.31 1.97 -9.74
C GLU A 36 10.30 0.82 -9.94
N GLY A 37 9.29 1.01 -10.79
CA GLY A 37 8.27 0.00 -11.06
C GLY A 37 7.10 0.04 -10.08
N ILE A 38 6.63 -1.14 -9.66
CA ILE A 38 5.43 -1.27 -8.82
C ILE A 38 5.77 -0.85 -7.38
N SER A 39 5.02 0.12 -6.84
CA SER A 39 5.23 0.60 -5.47
C SER A 39 4.59 -0.35 -4.45
N ARG A 40 5.35 -1.33 -3.96
CA ARG A 40 4.88 -2.28 -2.94
C ARG A 40 4.51 -1.55 -1.65
N GLU A 41 5.29 -0.54 -1.28
CA GLU A 41 5.12 0.26 -0.07
C GLU A 41 3.83 1.07 -0.12
N GLY A 42 3.43 1.53 -1.30
CA GLY A 42 2.15 2.21 -1.51
C GLY A 42 0.97 1.28 -1.20
N GLU A 43 1.02 0.06 -1.72
CA GLU A 43 -0.02 -0.95 -1.50
C GLU A 43 -0.10 -1.37 -0.02
N ILE A 44 1.03 -1.53 0.66
CA ILE A 44 1.07 -1.81 2.11
C ILE A 44 0.37 -0.70 2.91
N VAL A 45 0.57 0.58 2.55
CA VAL A 45 -0.09 1.69 3.24
C VAL A 45 -1.59 1.70 2.99
N ASP A 46 -2.03 1.53 1.74
CA ASP A 46 -3.45 1.54 1.41
C ASP A 46 -4.20 0.35 2.03
N LEU A 47 -3.67 -0.87 1.87
CA LEU A 47 -4.25 -2.08 2.46
C LEU A 47 -4.17 -2.04 3.98
N GLY A 48 -3.06 -1.58 4.55
CA GLY A 48 -2.90 -1.44 5.98
C GLY A 48 -3.89 -0.44 6.59
N ALA A 49 -4.18 0.66 5.90
CA ALA A 49 -5.20 1.62 6.31
C ALA A 49 -6.62 1.05 6.15
N GLU A 50 -6.91 0.33 5.07
CA GLU A 50 -8.22 -0.29 4.83
C GLU A 50 -8.54 -1.39 5.86
N LEU A 51 -7.53 -2.19 6.22
CA LEU A 51 -7.64 -3.28 7.19
C LEU A 51 -7.45 -2.82 8.65
N ASN A 52 -7.32 -1.51 8.90
CA ASN A 52 -7.07 -0.93 10.22
C ASN A 52 -5.78 -1.41 10.93
N VAL A 53 -4.84 -2.01 10.19
CA VAL A 53 -3.49 -2.32 10.69
C VAL A 53 -2.71 -1.03 10.95
N ILE A 54 -2.86 -0.05 10.05
CA ILE A 54 -2.30 1.29 10.17
C ILE A 54 -3.42 2.25 10.55
N LYS A 55 -3.26 2.94 11.68
CA LYS A 55 -4.22 3.95 12.14
C LYS A 55 -3.96 5.27 11.43
N LYS A 56 -4.97 5.73 10.69
CA LYS A 56 -4.96 7.05 10.04
C LYS A 56 -5.68 8.07 10.91
N SER A 57 -4.94 9.00 11.50
CA SER A 57 -5.49 10.15 12.23
C SER A 57 -5.38 11.41 11.36
N GLY A 58 -6.39 11.62 10.52
CA GLY A 58 -6.41 12.71 9.54
C GLY A 58 -5.32 12.52 8.48
N SER A 59 -4.31 13.41 8.48
CA SER A 59 -3.15 13.33 7.58
C SER A 59 -1.98 12.52 8.15
N TRP A 60 -2.09 12.01 9.38
CA TRP A 60 -1.03 11.24 10.05
C TRP A 60 -1.29 9.74 9.98
N TYR A 61 -0.23 8.97 9.70
CA TYR A 61 -0.24 7.51 9.74
C TYR A 61 0.53 7.04 10.98
N SER A 62 -0.07 6.14 11.75
CA SER A 62 0.50 5.58 12.98
C SER A 62 0.34 4.06 12.98
N TYR A 63 1.30 3.37 13.56
CA TYR A 63 1.33 1.91 13.65
C TYR A 63 1.76 1.47 15.04
N LYS A 64 0.96 0.62 15.71
CA LYS A 64 1.22 0.08 17.06
C LYS A 64 1.87 1.09 18.02
N ASP A 65 1.29 2.28 18.15
CA ASP A 65 1.78 3.39 19.01
C ASP A 65 2.97 4.21 18.51
N SER A 66 3.61 3.83 17.40
CA SER A 66 4.62 4.65 16.71
C SER A 66 4.00 5.51 15.61
N LYS A 67 4.32 6.81 15.61
CA LYS A 67 3.95 7.71 14.50
C LYS A 67 4.91 7.46 13.33
N LEU A 68 4.37 7.04 12.19
CA LEU A 68 5.18 6.77 11.00
C LEU A 68 5.54 8.08 10.31
N ALA A 69 4.54 8.76 9.74
CA ALA A 69 4.73 10.01 9.02
C ALA A 69 3.42 10.76 8.80
N GLN A 70 3.55 12.00 8.36
CA GLN A 70 2.45 12.80 7.84
C GLN A 70 2.38 12.64 6.31
N GLY A 71 1.22 12.21 5.82
CA GLY A 71 0.97 12.03 4.39
C GLY A 71 1.37 10.65 3.88
N ARG A 72 0.74 10.27 2.77
CA ARG A 72 0.95 8.96 2.13
C ARG A 72 2.37 8.81 1.61
N ASP A 73 2.94 9.88 1.07
CA ASP A 73 4.26 9.82 0.44
C ASP A 73 5.41 9.62 1.44
N ALA A 74 5.39 10.39 2.52
CA ALA A 74 6.34 10.22 3.61
C ALA A 74 6.21 8.84 4.29
N THR A 75 4.98 8.30 4.38
CA THR A 75 4.78 6.95 4.94
C THR A 75 5.38 5.87 4.03
N LYS A 76 5.23 5.99 2.70
CA LYS A 76 5.90 5.10 1.74
C LYS A 76 7.42 5.17 1.90
N ALA A 77 7.99 6.36 2.06
CA ALA A 77 9.42 6.53 2.26
C ALA A 77 9.92 5.86 3.55
N VAL A 78 9.18 6.00 4.67
CA VAL A 78 9.52 5.34 5.94
C VAL A 78 9.50 3.81 5.83
N ILE A 79 8.51 3.26 5.11
CA ILE A 79 8.39 1.80 4.90
C ILE A 79 9.50 1.30 3.96
N LYS A 80 9.85 2.07 2.93
CA LYS A 80 10.95 1.76 2.02
C LYS A 80 12.31 1.76 2.73
N ASP A 81 12.52 2.69 3.65
CA ASP A 81 13.75 2.81 4.44
C ASP A 81 13.85 1.70 5.51
N ASN A 82 12.72 1.16 5.97
CA ASN A 82 12.64 0.14 7.01
C ASN A 82 12.04 -1.18 6.48
N PRO A 83 12.84 -2.04 5.83
CA PRO A 83 12.35 -3.31 5.27
C PRO A 83 11.79 -4.27 6.32
N GLU A 84 12.28 -4.21 7.57
CA GLU A 84 11.75 -5.01 8.69
C GLU A 84 10.30 -4.62 9.02
N LEU A 85 10.00 -3.33 9.00
CA LEU A 85 8.65 -2.82 9.21
C LEU A 85 7.74 -3.21 8.04
N ALA A 86 8.25 -3.18 6.81
CA ALA A 86 7.50 -3.58 5.63
C ALA A 86 7.08 -5.07 5.69
N ASP A 87 7.99 -5.96 6.08
CA ASP A 87 7.71 -7.41 6.21
C ASP A 87 6.71 -7.69 7.35
N GLU A 88 6.83 -6.98 8.48
CA GLU A 88 5.88 -7.08 9.58
C GLU A 88 4.48 -6.64 9.16
N LEU A 89 4.36 -5.48 8.49
CA LEU A 89 3.10 -4.97 7.99
C LEU A 89 2.48 -5.90 6.93
N GLU A 90 3.30 -6.42 6.00
CA GLU A 90 2.86 -7.36 4.97
C GLU A 90 2.27 -8.62 5.63
N LYS A 91 2.96 -9.21 6.60
CA LYS A 91 2.45 -10.39 7.34
C LYS A 91 1.11 -10.13 8.02
N LEU A 92 0.98 -9.01 8.72
CA LEU A 92 -0.27 -8.65 9.41
C LEU A 92 -1.41 -8.39 8.43
N ILE A 93 -1.13 -7.76 7.29
CA ILE A 93 -2.11 -7.55 6.21
C ILE A 93 -2.56 -8.89 5.64
N PHE A 94 -1.64 -9.82 5.38
CA PHE A 94 -1.98 -11.16 4.90
C PHE A 94 -2.80 -11.96 5.92
N GLU A 95 -2.51 -11.82 7.21
CA GLU A 95 -3.28 -12.47 8.28
C GLU A 95 -4.70 -11.89 8.36
N ALA A 96 -4.83 -10.57 8.40
CA ALA A 96 -6.13 -9.89 8.40
C ALA A 96 -6.97 -10.21 7.14
N LEU A 97 -6.34 -10.37 5.98
CA LEU A 97 -7.00 -10.80 4.74
C LEU A 97 -7.47 -12.25 4.79
N LYS A 98 -6.75 -13.14 5.49
CA LYS A 98 -7.17 -14.53 5.69
C LYS A 98 -8.36 -14.62 6.65
N GLU A 99 -8.39 -13.79 7.71
CA GLU A 99 -9.51 -13.76 8.65
C GLU A 99 -10.80 -13.20 8.06
N LYS A 100 -10.69 -12.31 7.06
CA LYS A 100 -11.84 -11.74 6.34
C LYS A 100 -12.44 -12.68 5.28
N LYS A 101 -11.86 -13.86 5.08
CA LYS A 101 -12.21 -14.81 4.02
C LYS A 101 -13.09 -15.94 4.55
#